data_AF-A0A7M6DN61-F1
#
_entry.id   AF-A0A7M6DN61-F1
#
_cell.length_a   1.000
_cell.length_b   1.000
_cell.length_c   1.000
_cell.angle_alpha   90.00
_cell.angle_beta   90.00
_cell.angle_gamma   90.00
#
_symmetry.space_group_name_H-M   'P 1'
#
loop_
_entity.id
_entity.type
_entity.pdbx_description
1 polymer ?
#
loop_
_entity_poly.entity_id
_entity_poly.type
_entity_poly.pdbx_seq_one_letter_code
_entity_poly.pdbx_strand_id
1 'polypeptide(L)'
;MSWAQDEWKNNLPHVAVQKINAMEKNIEQLQKDQQQKKFKIESLEASNEHQRKKTDQEKAEAANLKKEIHGLEEQIRSISVSHDKVLHELSTKDNRISCLDGQLSKMKSSLDKENNSVAKLKMELERAVASQNKNLELLEQKDQDIAKLSKRLKLSSSDDVFNAAPANKNNSSSEQSQ
;
A
#
# COMPACT_ATOMS: atom_id res chain seq x y z
N MET A 1 -98.83 -18.50 -10.15
CA MET A 1 -100.24 -18.95 -10.16
C MET A 1 -100.32 -20.21 -9.31
N SER A 2 -100.99 -20.17 -8.16
CA SER A 2 -100.97 -21.24 -7.14
C SER A 2 -102.38 -21.62 -6.67
N TRP A 3 -103.29 -21.88 -7.61
CA TRP A 3 -104.64 -22.35 -7.28
C TRP A 3 -104.93 -23.78 -7.76
N ALA A 4 -104.14 -24.33 -8.70
CA ALA A 4 -104.25 -25.73 -9.15
C ALA A 4 -103.35 -26.71 -8.36
N GLN A 5 -102.55 -26.23 -7.41
CA GLN A 5 -101.46 -27.02 -6.83
C GLN A 5 -101.92 -28.08 -5.82
N ASP A 6 -103.11 -27.92 -5.23
CA ASP A 6 -103.64 -28.86 -4.23
C ASP A 6 -105.03 -29.40 -4.56
N GLU A 7 -105.74 -28.84 -5.55
CA GLU A 7 -107.08 -29.33 -5.94
C GLU A 7 -107.07 -30.80 -6.39
N TRP A 8 -105.96 -31.27 -6.97
CA TRP A 8 -105.78 -32.66 -7.36
C TRP A 8 -105.64 -33.62 -6.16
N LYS A 9 -105.30 -33.10 -4.97
CA LYS A 9 -105.17 -33.90 -3.74
C LYS A 9 -106.54 -34.20 -3.11
N ASN A 10 -107.61 -33.48 -3.49
CA ASN A 10 -108.95 -33.58 -2.88
C ASN A 10 -109.63 -34.95 -3.02
N ASN A 11 -109.24 -35.75 -4.02
CA ASN A 11 -109.82 -37.08 -4.29
C ASN A 11 -108.92 -38.25 -3.84
N LEU A 12 -107.82 -37.98 -3.12
CA LEU A 12 -106.89 -39.00 -2.65
C LEU A 12 -107.20 -39.46 -1.21
N PRO A 13 -106.97 -40.75 -0.88
CA PRO A 13 -107.04 -41.21 0.51
C PRO A 13 -106.12 -40.40 1.43
N HIS A 14 -106.55 -40.11 2.66
CA HIS A 14 -105.81 -39.27 3.61
C HIS A 14 -104.34 -39.69 3.81
N VAL A 15 -104.08 -41.00 3.86
CA VAL A 15 -102.73 -41.57 3.99
C VAL A 15 -101.84 -41.22 2.78
N ALA A 16 -102.42 -41.19 1.58
CA ALA A 16 -101.69 -40.81 0.36
C ALA A 16 -101.32 -39.32 0.38
N VAL A 17 -102.25 -38.45 0.80
CA VAL A 17 -102.00 -37.00 0.94
C VAL A 17 -100.90 -36.72 1.98
N GLN A 18 -100.94 -37.40 3.14
CA GLN A 18 -99.88 -37.27 4.14
C GLN A 18 -98.50 -37.66 3.60
N LYS A 19 -98.42 -38.76 2.84
CA LYS A 19 -97.17 -39.23 2.24
C LYS A 19 -96.65 -38.26 1.19
N ILE A 20 -97.54 -37.69 0.36
CA ILE A 20 -97.19 -36.65 -0.61
C ILE A 20 -96.59 -35.44 0.09
N ASN A 21 -97.27 -34.90 1.12
CA ASN A 21 -96.78 -33.73 1.87
C ASN A 21 -95.42 -34.00 2.54
N ALA A 22 -95.19 -35.23 3.04
CA ALA A 22 -93.90 -35.62 3.59
C ALA A 22 -92.79 -35.67 2.52
N MET A 23 -93.10 -36.17 1.33
CA MET A 23 -92.16 -36.17 0.19
C MET A 23 -91.87 -34.74 -0.30
N GLU A 24 -92.87 -33.88 -0.40
CA GLU A 24 -92.70 -32.46 -0.77
C GLU A 24 -91.76 -31.74 0.21
N LYS A 25 -91.96 -31.92 1.53
CA LYS A 25 -91.05 -31.38 2.54
C LYS A 25 -89.62 -31.90 2.41
N ASN A 26 -89.45 -33.20 2.13
CA ASN A 26 -88.13 -33.78 1.92
C ASN A 26 -87.45 -33.21 0.66
N ILE A 27 -88.19 -32.99 -0.42
CA ILE A 27 -87.67 -32.36 -1.64
C ILE A 27 -87.20 -30.93 -1.34
N GLU A 28 -87.99 -30.12 -0.64
CA GLU A 28 -87.59 -28.77 -0.25
C GLU A 28 -86.33 -28.76 0.62
N GLN A 29 -86.22 -29.69 1.57
CA GLN A 29 -85.03 -29.82 2.40
C GLN A 29 -83.80 -30.19 1.57
N LEU A 30 -83.92 -31.19 0.69
CA LEU A 30 -82.83 -31.61 -0.19
C LEU A 30 -82.40 -30.49 -1.15
N GLN A 31 -83.33 -29.69 -1.66
CA GLN A 31 -83.02 -28.53 -2.50
C GLN A 31 -82.24 -27.45 -1.74
N LYS A 32 -82.64 -27.15 -0.50
CA LYS A 32 -81.89 -26.22 0.36
C LYS A 32 -80.48 -26.73 0.68
N ASP A 33 -80.37 -28.01 1.03
CA ASP A 33 -79.09 -28.65 1.31
C ASP A 33 -78.18 -28.65 0.07
N GLN A 34 -78.74 -28.91 -1.11
CA GLN A 34 -78.03 -28.84 -2.39
C GLN A 34 -77.50 -27.43 -2.66
N GLN A 35 -78.33 -26.40 -2.47
CA GLN A 35 -77.96 -25.00 -2.66
C GLN A 35 -76.82 -24.59 -1.71
N GLN A 36 -76.92 -24.97 -0.43
CA GLN A 36 -75.89 -24.69 0.58
C GLN A 36 -74.56 -25.37 0.24
N LYS A 37 -74.61 -26.65 -0.16
CA LYS A 37 -73.41 -27.39 -0.59
C LYS A 37 -72.78 -26.78 -1.83
N LYS A 38 -73.58 -26.36 -2.81
CA LYS A 38 -73.10 -25.67 -4.01
C LYS A 38 -72.34 -24.39 -3.65
N PHE A 39 -72.92 -23.53 -2.82
CA PHE A 39 -72.25 -22.32 -2.34
C PHE A 39 -70.96 -22.63 -1.58
N LYS A 40 -70.95 -23.69 -0.75
CA LYS A 40 -69.75 -24.10 -0.02
C LYS A 40 -68.64 -24.57 -0.96
N ILE A 41 -68.98 -25.32 -2.01
CA ILE A 41 -68.04 -25.76 -3.04
C ILE A 41 -67.44 -24.55 -3.76
N GLU A 42 -68.28 -23.62 -4.24
CA GLU A 42 -67.84 -22.40 -4.93
C GLU A 42 -66.90 -21.56 -4.04
N SER A 43 -67.22 -21.44 -2.74
CA SER A 43 -66.37 -20.73 -1.77
C SER A 43 -65.01 -21.42 -1.56
N LEU A 44 -65.00 -22.75 -1.47
CA LEU A 44 -63.76 -23.52 -1.32
C LEU A 44 -62.91 -23.48 -2.59
N GLU A 45 -63.52 -23.55 -3.78
CA GLU A 45 -62.85 -23.43 -5.07
C GLU A 45 -62.17 -22.07 -5.21
N ALA A 46 -62.86 -20.97 -4.87
CA ALA A 46 -62.29 -19.63 -4.88
C ALA A 46 -61.10 -19.48 -3.91
N SER A 47 -61.21 -20.07 -2.72
CA SER A 47 -60.11 -20.07 -1.73
C SER A 47 -58.92 -20.91 -2.21
N ASN A 48 -59.17 -22.06 -2.84
CA ASN A 48 -58.14 -22.92 -3.40
C ASN A 48 -57.37 -22.20 -4.51
N GLU A 49 -58.06 -21.57 -5.45
CA GLU A 49 -57.44 -20.82 -6.54
C GLU A 49 -56.60 -19.64 -6.01
N HIS A 50 -57.08 -18.94 -4.98
CA HIS A 50 -56.29 -17.90 -4.32
C HIS A 50 -54.99 -18.46 -3.70
N GLN A 51 -55.06 -19.59 -3.00
CA GLN A 51 -53.88 -20.23 -2.41
C GLN A 51 -52.90 -20.76 -3.46
N ARG A 52 -53.39 -21.25 -4.61
CA ARG A 52 -52.52 -21.68 -5.73
C ARG A 52 -51.72 -20.50 -6.26
N LYS A 53 -52.38 -19.38 -6.57
CA LYS A 53 -51.71 -18.15 -7.02
C LYS A 53 -50.66 -17.66 -6.02
N LYS A 54 -51.00 -17.66 -4.73
CA LYS A 54 -50.07 -17.28 -3.66
C LYS A 54 -48.85 -18.20 -3.62
N THR A 55 -49.07 -19.50 -3.71
CA THR A 55 -47.99 -20.51 -3.74
C THR A 55 -47.07 -20.31 -4.96
N ASP A 56 -47.64 -20.03 -6.12
CA ASP A 56 -46.86 -19.81 -7.34
C ASP A 56 -46.04 -18.51 -7.26
N GLN A 57 -46.60 -17.45 -6.65
CA GLN A 57 -45.86 -16.23 -6.37
C GLN A 57 -44.69 -16.48 -5.40
N GLU A 58 -44.93 -17.16 -4.27
CA GLU A 58 -43.88 -17.49 -3.30
C GLU A 58 -42.76 -18.35 -3.92
N LYS A 59 -43.10 -19.29 -4.82
CA LYS A 59 -42.10 -20.07 -5.57
C LYS A 59 -41.26 -19.19 -6.50
N ALA A 60 -41.86 -18.22 -7.16
CA ALA A 60 -41.14 -17.29 -8.03
C ALA A 60 -40.20 -16.39 -7.21
N GLU A 61 -40.67 -15.86 -6.08
CA GLU A 61 -39.86 -15.07 -5.14
C GLU A 61 -38.69 -15.90 -4.58
N ALA A 62 -38.94 -17.14 -4.16
CA ALA A 62 -37.89 -18.05 -3.69
C ALA A 62 -36.83 -18.34 -4.78
N ALA A 63 -37.25 -18.48 -6.04
CA ALA A 63 -36.32 -18.65 -7.16
C ALA A 63 -35.47 -17.40 -7.41
N ASN A 64 -36.07 -16.21 -7.28
CA ASN A 64 -35.34 -14.93 -7.40
C ASN A 64 -34.33 -14.75 -6.26
N LEU A 65 -34.72 -15.00 -5.02
CA LEU A 65 -33.83 -14.95 -3.86
C LEU A 65 -32.66 -15.93 -4.00
N LYS A 66 -32.88 -17.14 -4.51
CA LYS A 66 -31.79 -18.09 -4.80
C LYS A 66 -30.79 -17.55 -5.82
N LYS A 67 -31.25 -16.88 -6.87
CA LYS A 67 -30.37 -16.24 -7.87
C LYS A 67 -29.57 -15.10 -7.26
N GLU A 68 -30.20 -14.28 -6.41
CA GLU A 68 -29.55 -13.17 -5.73
C GLU A 68 -28.48 -13.67 -4.76
N ILE A 69 -28.78 -14.68 -3.93
CA ILE A 69 -27.80 -15.31 -3.04
C ILE A 69 -26.59 -15.79 -3.84
N HIS A 70 -26.82 -16.50 -4.94
CA HIS A 70 -25.74 -16.99 -5.79
C HIS A 70 -24.89 -15.85 -6.36
N GLY A 71 -25.52 -14.77 -6.84
CA GLY A 71 -24.81 -13.59 -7.34
C GLY A 71 -23.98 -12.89 -6.25
N LEU A 72 -24.50 -12.80 -5.03
CA LEU A 72 -23.77 -12.24 -3.89
C LEU A 72 -22.57 -13.12 -3.49
N GLU A 73 -22.72 -14.44 -3.50
CA GLU A 73 -21.63 -15.39 -3.24
C GLU A 73 -20.49 -15.24 -4.26
N GLU A 74 -20.81 -15.04 -5.54
CA GLU A 74 -19.82 -14.78 -6.59
C GLU A 74 -19.09 -13.45 -6.38
N GLN A 75 -19.82 -12.40 -6.01
CA GLN A 75 -19.22 -11.10 -5.69
C GLN A 75 -18.27 -11.19 -4.51
N ILE A 76 -18.67 -11.87 -3.42
CA ILE A 76 -17.82 -12.09 -2.25
C ILE A 76 -16.54 -12.86 -2.65
N ARG A 77 -16.66 -13.89 -3.48
CA ARG A 77 -15.51 -14.66 -3.97
C ARG A 77 -14.56 -13.79 -4.80
N SER A 78 -15.09 -12.97 -5.70
CA SER A 78 -14.31 -12.05 -6.52
C SER A 78 -13.56 -11.01 -5.67
N ILE A 79 -14.26 -10.41 -4.70
CA ILE A 79 -13.68 -9.45 -3.76
C ILE A 79 -12.57 -10.10 -2.92
N SER A 80 -12.79 -11.33 -2.44
CA SER A 80 -11.78 -12.06 -1.64
C SER A 80 -10.49 -12.30 -2.44
N VAL A 81 -10.62 -12.73 -3.70
CA VAL A 81 -9.46 -12.90 -4.59
C VAL A 81 -8.74 -11.58 -4.85
N SER A 82 -9.48 -10.48 -5.04
CA SER A 82 -8.89 -9.15 -5.22
C SER A 82 -8.16 -8.67 -3.95
N HIS A 83 -8.78 -8.86 -2.79
CA HIS A 83 -8.20 -8.54 -1.49
C HIS A 83 -6.87 -9.26 -1.26
N ASP A 84 -6.81 -10.57 -1.54
CA ASP A 84 -5.59 -11.35 -1.35
C ASP A 84 -4.45 -10.89 -2.28
N LYS A 85 -4.78 -10.50 -3.52
CA LYS A 85 -3.81 -9.90 -4.45
C LYS A 85 -3.25 -8.59 -3.90
N VAL A 86 -4.12 -7.70 -3.42
CA VAL A 86 -3.72 -6.40 -2.85
C VAL A 86 -2.85 -6.60 -1.61
N LEU A 87 -3.19 -7.55 -0.73
CA LEU A 87 -2.37 -7.88 0.44
C LEU A 87 -0.97 -8.39 0.03
N HIS A 88 -0.90 -9.25 -0.98
CA HIS A 88 0.37 -9.75 -1.49
C HIS A 88 1.24 -8.63 -2.09
N GLU A 89 0.63 -7.74 -2.87
CA GLU A 89 1.31 -6.55 -3.42
C GLU A 89 1.80 -5.62 -2.32
N LEU A 90 0.99 -5.39 -1.29
CA LEU A 90 1.37 -4.57 -0.13
C LEU A 90 2.59 -5.16 0.57
N SER A 91 2.57 -6.45 0.89
CA SER A 91 3.72 -7.14 1.51
C SER A 91 4.99 -7.03 0.65
N THR A 92 4.85 -7.16 -0.67
CA THR A 92 5.98 -7.00 -1.60
C THR A 92 6.53 -5.57 -1.57
N LYS A 93 5.67 -4.55 -1.53
CA LYS A 93 6.06 -3.14 -1.42
C LYS A 93 6.73 -2.85 -0.08
N ASP A 94 6.23 -3.38 1.03
CA ASP A 94 6.83 -3.22 2.36
C ASP A 94 8.24 -3.80 2.41
N ASN A 95 8.44 -5.01 1.87
CA ASN A 95 9.76 -5.61 1.75
C ASN A 95 10.71 -4.76 0.88
N ARG A 96 10.19 -4.15 -0.19
CA ARG A 96 10.97 -3.24 -1.04
C ARG A 96 11.38 -1.97 -0.29
N ILE A 97 10.48 -1.37 0.47
CA ILE A 97 10.75 -0.19 1.30
C ILE A 97 11.84 -0.53 2.31
N SER A 98 11.70 -1.63 3.05
CA SER A 98 12.71 -2.08 4.03
C SER A 98 14.11 -2.25 3.43
N CYS A 99 14.19 -2.83 2.23
CA CYS A 99 15.45 -2.97 1.50
C CYS A 99 16.06 -1.62 1.10
N LEU A 100 15.24 -0.69 0.59
CA LEU A 100 15.67 0.65 0.22
C LEU A 100 16.13 1.46 1.43
N ASP A 101 15.44 1.37 2.56
CA ASP A 101 15.83 2.02 3.82
C ASP A 101 17.20 1.53 4.29
N GLY A 102 17.44 0.21 4.20
CA GLY A 102 18.74 -0.38 4.50
C GLY A 102 19.87 0.14 3.60
N GLN A 103 19.60 0.31 2.30
CA GLN A 103 20.58 0.89 1.37
C GLN A 103 20.84 2.36 1.66
N LEU A 104 19.78 3.13 1.92
CA LEU A 104 19.87 4.55 2.24
C LEU A 104 20.66 4.79 3.53
N SER A 105 20.47 3.96 4.55
CA SER A 105 21.25 3.99 5.79
C SER A 105 22.75 3.76 5.54
N LYS A 106 23.09 2.77 4.70
CA LYS A 106 24.48 2.51 4.31
C LYS A 106 25.10 3.68 3.56
N MET A 107 24.37 4.26 2.60
CA MET A 107 24.84 5.41 1.82
C MET A 107 25.08 6.64 2.70
N LYS A 108 24.18 6.92 3.65
CA LYS A 108 24.38 7.99 4.64
C LYS A 108 25.65 7.78 5.47
N SER A 109 25.84 6.57 6.02
CA SER A 109 27.05 6.25 6.78
C SER A 109 28.33 6.39 5.95
N SER A 110 28.28 6.00 4.67
CA SER A 110 29.43 6.14 3.76
C SER A 110 29.72 7.61 3.44
N LEU A 111 28.68 8.42 3.24
CA LEU A 111 28.80 9.87 3.03
C LEU A 111 29.42 10.57 4.24
N ASP A 112 29.00 10.20 5.46
CA ASP A 112 29.56 10.77 6.69
C ASP A 112 31.05 10.43 6.84
N LYS A 113 31.46 9.21 6.48
CA LYS A 113 32.87 8.80 6.48
C LYS A 113 33.69 9.62 5.49
N GLU A 114 33.17 9.82 4.27
CA GLU A 114 33.86 10.60 3.25
C GLU A 114 33.97 12.08 3.65
N ASN A 115 32.90 12.66 4.19
CA ASN A 115 32.92 14.03 4.72
C ASN A 115 33.97 14.21 5.82
N ASN A 116 34.09 13.24 6.73
CA ASN A 116 35.13 13.23 7.76
C ASN A 116 36.54 13.11 7.18
N SER A 117 36.72 12.30 6.13
CA SER A 117 37.99 12.16 5.41
C SER A 117 38.41 13.48 4.76
N VAL A 118 37.48 14.12 4.05
CA VAL A 118 37.67 15.44 3.43
C VAL A 118 38.06 16.49 4.48
N ALA A 119 37.39 16.51 5.63
CA ALA A 119 37.73 17.43 6.71
C ALA A 119 39.17 17.22 7.22
N LYS A 120 39.59 15.96 7.42
CA LYS A 120 40.96 15.63 7.86
C LYS A 120 42.00 16.06 6.82
N LEU A 121 41.79 15.72 5.55
CA LEU A 121 42.70 16.09 4.46
C LEU A 121 42.83 17.61 4.32
N LYS A 122 41.74 18.37 4.50
CA LYS A 122 41.80 19.83 4.54
C LYS A 122 42.70 20.34 5.67
N MET A 123 42.53 19.82 6.89
CA MET A 123 43.39 20.20 8.02
C MET A 123 44.87 19.82 7.80
N GLU A 124 45.14 18.65 7.21
CA GLU A 124 46.50 18.23 6.86
C GLU A 124 47.12 19.14 5.80
N LEU A 125 46.35 19.52 4.78
CA LEU A 125 46.77 20.47 3.76
C LEU A 125 47.09 21.85 4.36
N GLU A 126 46.23 22.38 5.23
CA GLU A 126 46.46 23.64 5.93
C GLU A 126 47.74 23.61 6.77
N ARG A 127 48.01 22.49 7.48
CA ARG A 127 49.26 22.31 8.22
C ARG A 127 50.48 22.25 7.30
N ALA A 128 50.38 21.54 6.18
CA ALA A 128 51.46 21.42 5.21
C ALA A 128 51.80 22.78 4.59
N VAL A 129 50.78 23.56 4.20
CA VAL A 129 50.93 24.93 3.69
C VAL A 129 51.57 25.84 4.73
N ALA A 130 51.10 25.80 5.98
CA ALA A 130 51.69 26.59 7.07
C ALA A 130 53.17 26.23 7.30
N SER A 131 53.51 24.94 7.28
CA SER A 131 54.90 24.48 7.39
C SER A 131 55.76 24.92 6.20
N GLN A 132 55.21 24.87 4.98
CA GLN A 132 55.90 25.31 3.77
C GLN A 132 56.21 26.81 3.83
N ASN A 133 55.23 27.64 4.23
CA ASN A 133 55.42 29.08 4.38
C ASN A 133 56.52 29.40 5.39
N LYS A 134 56.55 28.72 6.54
CA LYS A 134 57.62 28.87 7.54
C LYS A 134 59.00 28.50 6.98
N ASN A 135 59.09 27.45 6.16
CA ASN A 135 60.34 27.06 5.52
C ASN A 135 60.80 28.09 4.49
N LEU A 136 59.87 28.70 3.74
CA LEU A 136 60.16 29.80 2.80
C LEU A 136 60.72 31.02 3.52
N GLU A 137 60.10 31.45 4.63
CA GLU A 137 60.59 32.55 5.47
C GLU A 137 62.01 32.27 5.99
N LEU A 138 62.27 31.03 6.44
CA LEU A 138 63.61 30.65 6.91
C LEU A 138 64.64 30.66 5.78
N LEU A 139 64.26 30.22 4.58
CA LEU A 139 65.14 30.24 3.41
C LEU A 139 65.50 31.67 3.01
N GLU A 140 64.51 32.57 2.97
CA GLU A 140 64.74 33.98 2.69
C GLU A 140 65.67 34.63 3.72
N GLN A 141 65.51 34.30 5.01
CA GLN A 141 66.42 34.75 6.06
C GLN A 141 67.85 34.24 5.84
N LYS A 142 68.02 32.98 5.44
CA LYS A 142 69.34 32.41 5.13
C LYS A 142 69.97 33.06 3.91
N ASP A 143 69.22 33.35 2.86
CA ASP A 143 69.70 34.06 1.68
C ASP A 143 70.19 35.47 2.03
N GLN A 144 69.45 36.19 2.88
CA GLN A 144 69.87 37.49 3.40
C GLN A 144 71.17 37.40 4.21
N ASP A 145 71.32 36.38 5.05
CA ASP A 145 72.53 36.18 5.85
C ASP A 145 73.74 35.81 4.96
N ILE A 146 73.55 34.96 3.96
CA ILE A 146 74.57 34.64 2.94
C ILE A 146 75.00 35.91 2.19
N ALA A 147 74.05 36.77 1.80
CA ALA A 147 74.35 38.03 1.13
C ALA A 147 75.18 38.97 2.03
N LYS A 148 74.83 39.07 3.32
CA LYS A 148 75.58 39.85 4.32
C LYS A 148 77.00 39.30 4.51
N LEU A 149 77.16 37.99 4.66
CA LEU A 149 78.46 37.33 4.83
C LEU A 149 79.33 37.51 3.58
N SER A 150 78.75 37.32 2.39
CA SER A 150 79.45 37.54 1.11
C SER A 150 79.92 38.99 0.96
N LYS A 151 79.14 39.96 1.42
CA LYS A 151 79.54 41.38 1.45
C LYS A 151 80.71 41.62 2.41
N ARG A 152 80.69 41.03 3.61
CA ARG A 152 81.80 41.12 4.58
C ARG A 152 83.09 40.50 4.05
N LEU A 153 83.00 39.33 3.42
CA LEU A 153 84.16 38.65 2.83
C LEU A 153 84.84 39.50 1.74
N LYS A 154 84.04 40.18 0.90
CA LYS A 154 84.55 41.11 -0.11
C LYS A 154 85.26 42.33 0.51
N LEU A 155 84.79 42.81 1.66
CA LEU A 155 85.40 43.95 2.36
C LEU A 155 86.73 43.54 3.03
N SER A 156 86.80 42.38 3.69
CA SER A 156 88.05 41.91 4.32
C SER A 156 89.14 41.55 3.30
N SER A 157 88.76 41.09 2.10
CA SER A 157 89.70 40.84 0.99
C SER A 157 90.30 42.13 0.40
N SER A 158 89.71 43.30 0.66
CA SER A 158 90.26 44.60 0.22
C SER A 158 91.22 45.23 1.23
N ASP A 159 91.14 44.86 2.51
CA ASP A 159 92.00 45.42 3.56
C ASP A 159 93.40 44.76 3.61
N ASP A 160 93.59 43.59 3.00
CA ASP A 160 94.89 42.90 2.92
C ASP A 160 95.82 43.40 1.77
N VAL A 161 95.40 44.38 0.96
CA VAL A 161 96.22 44.90 -0.16
C VAL A 161 97.10 46.11 0.23
N PHE A 162 97.04 46.59 1.48
CA PHE A 162 97.80 47.76 1.92
C PHE A 162 98.74 47.53 3.13
N ASN A 163 99.38 46.35 3.25
CA ASN A 163 100.60 46.27 4.05
C ASN A 163 101.52 45.08 3.67
N ALA A 164 102.33 45.23 2.62
CA ALA A 164 103.53 44.41 2.44
C ALA A 164 104.60 45.18 1.66
N ALA A 165 105.57 45.74 2.38
CA ALA A 165 106.81 46.26 1.84
C ALA A 165 107.69 45.11 1.28
N PRO A 166 108.53 45.35 0.26
CA PRO A 166 109.27 44.29 -0.43
C PRO A 166 110.64 44.06 0.24
N ALA A 167 110.97 42.80 0.54
CA ALA A 167 112.33 42.41 0.89
C ALA A 167 112.82 41.26 0.01
N ASN A 168 113.46 41.69 -1.08
CA ASN A 168 114.75 41.25 -1.62
C ASN A 168 115.11 39.75 -1.62
N LYS A 169 115.37 39.26 -2.85
CA LYS A 169 116.00 37.99 -3.17
C LYS A 169 117.48 37.98 -2.75
N ASN A 170 117.92 36.91 -2.09
CA ASN A 170 119.27 36.35 -2.16
C ASN A 170 119.14 34.86 -1.78
N ASN A 171 119.01 33.95 -2.73
CA ASN A 171 120.06 33.29 -3.53
C ASN A 171 120.73 32.11 -2.80
N SER A 172 120.32 30.91 -3.22
CA SER A 172 121.11 29.69 -3.47
C SER A 172 121.89 28.98 -2.35
N SER A 173 121.78 27.65 -2.45
CA SER A 173 122.60 26.58 -1.82
C SER A 173 122.09 26.17 -0.42
N SER A 174 121.93 24.91 -0.06
CA SER A 174 122.40 23.64 -0.63
C SER A 174 121.75 22.49 0.15
N GLU A 175 121.45 21.39 -0.56
CA GLU A 175 121.75 19.99 -0.19
C GLU A 175 121.19 19.44 1.13
N GLN A 176 120.22 18.53 1.08
CA GLN A 176 120.37 17.06 0.97
C GLN A 176 120.10 16.37 2.32
N SER A 177 119.50 15.19 2.20
CA SER A 177 119.62 14.05 3.11
C SER A 177 118.75 14.03 4.37
N GLN A 178 117.63 13.32 4.19
CA GLN A 178 117.17 12.11 4.90
C GLN A 178 115.76 12.20 5.47
#